data_AF-A0A137PBF6-F1
#
_entry.id   AF-A0A137PBF6-F1
#
_cell.length_a   1.000
_cell.length_b   1.000
_cell.length_c   1.000
_cell.angle_alpha   90.00
_cell.angle_beta   90.00
_cell.angle_gamma   90.00
#
_symmetry.space_group_name_H-M   'P 1'
#
loop_
_entity.id
_entity.type
_entity.pdbx_description
1 polymer ?
#
loop_
_entity_poly.entity_id
_entity_poly.type
_entity_poly.pdbx_seq_one_letter_code
_entity_poly.pdbx_strand_id
1 'polypeptide(L)'
;MPFKFARKKKQTEDNTASKLECEAVLDSRGEWRLADFRDFLETVEHSVENLEFCLWFRNYEKRYLSKFNPEAKKQAAVPVVNLLSINPTAGIVPFIKPCDFILNLYTQYTQKTQNKQAFRPKEKKAAFRCPRNLPFSAEIDILVELFFNPSSPIELNLPSGIKKSLLKELNNKTHPDLFKNCYVHVFHLLNASFVAFQTCGKYDKLAEGETDAPSAFTDKVETVEDPSTFQNPTAMAAAPAVNQAVC
;
A
#
# COMPACT_ATOMS: atom_id res chain seq x y z
N MET A 1 4.80 24.11 47.60
CA MET A 1 3.92 23.23 46.80
C MET A 1 4.76 22.47 45.79
N PRO A 2 4.72 21.12 45.74
CA PRO A 2 5.48 20.34 44.75
C PRO A 2 4.65 20.15 43.47
N PHE A 3 5.21 20.47 42.31
CA PHE A 3 4.54 20.29 41.02
C PHE A 3 5.52 19.82 39.93
N LYS A 4 5.04 18.91 39.07
CA LYS A 4 5.54 18.63 37.69
C LYS A 4 6.89 17.90 37.54
N PHE A 5 6.96 16.63 37.98
CA PHE A 5 7.89 15.65 37.39
C PHE A 5 7.21 14.40 36.78
N ALA A 6 6.07 13.95 37.31
CA ALA A 6 5.39 12.73 36.82
C ALA A 6 4.86 12.82 35.38
N ARG A 7 4.31 13.98 34.96
CA ARG A 7 3.65 14.15 33.64
C ARG A 7 4.59 13.90 32.46
N LYS A 8 5.87 14.27 32.59
CA LYS A 8 6.84 14.15 31.49
C LYS A 8 7.26 12.69 31.24
N LYS A 9 7.32 11.88 32.30
CA LYS A 9 7.73 10.47 32.24
C LYS A 9 6.63 9.59 31.63
N LYS A 10 5.39 9.75 32.12
CA LYS A 10 4.21 9.05 31.56
C LYS A 10 4.00 9.35 30.07
N GLN A 11 4.09 10.62 29.66
CA GLN A 11 3.91 10.99 28.25
C GLN A 11 5.01 10.43 27.32
N THR A 12 6.24 10.21 27.80
CA THR A 12 7.26 9.48 27.02
C THR A 12 7.01 7.97 26.93
N GLU A 13 6.43 7.37 27.96
CA GLU A 13 6.07 5.94 28.00
C GLU A 13 4.87 5.68 27.05
N ASP A 14 3.80 6.46 27.16
CA ASP A 14 2.62 6.41 26.29
C ASP A 14 2.99 6.64 24.80
N ASN A 15 3.88 7.59 24.51
CA ASN A 15 4.42 7.83 23.16
C ASN A 15 5.33 6.70 22.65
N THR A 16 5.88 5.86 23.53
CA THR A 16 6.72 4.72 23.13
C THR A 16 5.87 3.49 22.83
N ALA A 17 4.81 3.25 23.61
CA ALA A 17 3.86 2.17 23.38
C ALA A 17 3.13 2.33 22.03
N SER A 18 2.51 3.49 21.80
CA SER A 18 1.85 3.81 20.51
C SER A 18 2.79 3.65 19.31
N LYS A 19 4.07 4.02 19.46
CA LYS A 19 5.11 3.82 18.44
C LYS A 19 5.32 2.35 18.10
N LEU A 20 5.38 1.48 19.10
CA LEU A 20 5.57 0.04 18.91
C LEU A 20 4.35 -0.61 18.26
N GLU A 21 3.14 -0.21 18.66
CA GLU A 21 1.89 -0.67 18.05
C GLU A 21 1.77 -0.22 16.59
N CYS A 22 2.08 1.04 16.27
CA CYS A 22 2.10 1.55 14.90
C CYS A 22 3.11 0.76 14.03
N GLU A 23 4.35 0.53 14.51
CA GLU A 23 5.33 -0.31 13.79
C GLU A 23 4.85 -1.77 13.64
N ALA A 24 4.05 -2.29 14.57
CA ALA A 24 3.48 -3.65 14.51
C ALA A 24 2.34 -3.76 13.48
N VAL A 25 1.49 -2.74 13.35
CA VAL A 25 0.45 -2.66 12.30
C VAL A 25 1.09 -2.61 10.91
N LEU A 26 2.18 -1.84 10.74
CA LEU A 26 2.97 -1.83 9.49
C LEU A 26 3.64 -3.17 9.14
N ASP A 27 3.76 -4.10 10.09
CA ASP A 27 4.23 -5.48 9.85
C ASP A 27 3.09 -6.51 9.76
N SER A 28 1.81 -6.10 9.89
CA SER A 28 0.67 -7.01 10.08
C SER A 28 0.85 -7.95 11.30
N ARG A 29 1.42 -7.43 12.39
CA ARG A 29 1.71 -8.14 13.66
C ARG A 29 1.11 -7.47 14.90
N GLY A 30 0.20 -6.49 14.72
CA GLY A 30 -0.48 -5.78 15.79
C GLY A 30 -1.91 -6.25 16.04
N GLU A 31 -2.54 -5.71 17.07
CA GLU A 31 -3.97 -5.94 17.38
C GLU A 31 -4.93 -5.23 16.42
N TRP A 32 -4.42 -4.44 15.48
CA TRP A 32 -5.21 -3.68 14.52
C TRP A 32 -4.85 -4.12 13.09
N ARG A 33 -5.86 -4.32 12.23
CA ARG A 33 -5.64 -4.69 10.83
C ARG A 33 -5.00 -3.55 10.06
N LEU A 34 -4.11 -3.88 9.14
CA LEU A 34 -3.51 -2.87 8.26
C LEU A 34 -4.56 -2.26 7.32
N ALA A 35 -5.56 -3.06 6.93
CA ALA A 35 -6.68 -2.62 6.10
C ALA A 35 -7.55 -1.55 6.80
N ASP A 36 -7.89 -1.77 8.08
CA ASP A 36 -8.72 -0.86 8.88
C ASP A 36 -8.03 0.50 9.08
N PHE A 37 -6.72 0.48 9.38
CA PHE A 37 -5.95 1.72 9.48
C PHE A 37 -5.82 2.44 8.13
N ARG A 38 -5.65 1.70 7.03
CA ARG A 38 -5.61 2.29 5.68
C ARG A 38 -6.94 2.95 5.30
N ASP A 39 -8.07 2.31 5.58
CA ASP A 39 -9.41 2.87 5.33
C ASP A 39 -9.66 4.15 6.13
N PHE A 40 -9.24 4.19 7.40
CA PHE A 40 -9.29 5.41 8.22
C PHE A 40 -8.49 6.57 7.60
N LEU A 41 -7.27 6.31 7.12
CA LEU A 41 -6.43 7.32 6.47
C LEU A 41 -6.99 7.78 5.12
N GLU A 42 -7.72 6.93 4.38
CA GLU A 42 -8.38 7.33 3.13
C GLU A 42 -9.70 8.08 3.35
N THR A 43 -10.52 7.67 4.31
CA THR A 43 -11.90 8.14 4.48
C THR A 43 -12.09 9.20 5.56
N VAL A 44 -11.21 9.27 6.57
CA VAL A 44 -11.35 10.17 7.73
C VAL A 44 -10.29 11.26 7.75
N GLU A 45 -9.00 10.90 7.69
CA GLU A 45 -7.92 11.88 7.79
C GLU A 45 -7.37 12.37 6.44
N HIS A 46 -7.65 11.65 5.36
CA HIS A 46 -7.14 11.92 4.01
C HIS A 46 -5.60 12.08 3.96
N SER A 47 -4.89 11.21 4.69
CA SER A 47 -3.44 11.24 4.95
C SER A 47 -2.72 9.93 4.59
N VAL A 48 -3.35 9.13 3.72
CA VAL A 48 -2.90 7.77 3.31
C VAL A 48 -1.50 7.76 2.68
N GLU A 49 -1.05 8.85 2.08
CA GLU A 49 0.29 8.98 1.48
C GLU A 49 1.42 8.71 2.49
N ASN A 50 1.19 9.00 3.77
CA ASN A 50 2.16 8.73 4.84
C ASN A 50 2.32 7.22 5.07
N LEU A 51 1.22 6.46 5.02
CA LEU A 51 1.23 5.00 5.13
C LEU A 51 1.90 4.37 3.90
N GLU A 52 1.48 4.75 2.70
CA GLU A 52 2.01 4.21 1.44
C GLU A 52 3.54 4.45 1.33
N PHE A 53 4.03 5.61 1.77
CA PHE A 53 5.47 5.89 1.84
C PHE A 53 6.21 5.05 2.90
N CYS A 54 5.66 4.89 4.10
CA CYS A 54 6.27 4.05 5.14
C CYS A 54 6.36 2.58 4.71
N LEU A 55 5.31 2.04 4.10
CA LEU A 55 5.29 0.68 3.54
C LEU A 55 6.28 0.53 2.38
N TRP A 56 6.34 1.52 1.47
CA TRP A 56 7.35 1.56 0.42
C TRP A 56 8.77 1.51 1.00
N PHE A 57 9.09 2.39 1.95
CA PHE A 57 10.45 2.51 2.51
C PHE A 57 10.90 1.20 3.16
N ARG A 58 10.05 0.57 3.98
CA ARG A 58 10.35 -0.71 4.65
C ARG A 58 10.57 -1.84 3.63
N ASN A 59 9.85 -1.84 2.51
CA ASN A 59 10.06 -2.79 1.41
C ASN A 59 11.33 -2.49 0.61
N TYR A 60 11.60 -1.21 0.33
CA TYR A 60 12.77 -0.71 -0.40
C TYR A 60 14.07 -1.06 0.32
N GLU A 61 14.16 -0.78 1.63
CA GLU A 61 15.33 -1.09 2.44
C GLU A 61 15.63 -2.58 2.45
N LYS A 62 14.62 -3.44 2.70
CA LYS A 62 14.75 -4.91 2.65
C LYS A 62 15.28 -5.40 1.30
N ARG A 63 14.76 -4.91 0.17
CA ARG A 63 15.22 -5.26 -1.18
C ARG A 63 16.63 -4.78 -1.49
N TYR A 64 16.95 -3.53 -1.13
CA TYR A 64 18.26 -2.96 -1.37
C TYR A 64 19.33 -3.73 -0.60
N LEU A 65 19.11 -3.95 0.70
CA LEU A 65 20.01 -4.72 1.55
C LEU A 65 20.15 -6.17 1.05
N SER A 66 19.06 -6.84 0.68
CA SER A 66 19.10 -8.20 0.13
C SER A 66 19.84 -8.32 -1.22
N LYS A 67 19.96 -7.22 -1.97
CA LYS A 67 20.69 -7.15 -3.25
C LYS A 67 22.18 -6.87 -3.06
N PHE A 68 22.55 -6.00 -2.12
CA PHE A 68 23.92 -5.50 -1.95
C PHE A 68 24.66 -6.04 -0.72
N ASN A 69 23.95 -6.65 0.24
CA ASN A 69 24.51 -7.41 1.36
C ASN A 69 23.99 -8.86 1.32
N PRO A 70 24.67 -9.77 0.61
CA PRO A 70 24.24 -11.16 0.49
C PRO A 70 24.33 -11.97 1.79
N GLU A 71 25.07 -11.50 2.81
CA GLU A 71 25.10 -12.18 4.12
C GLU A 71 23.77 -12.07 4.86
N ALA A 72 23.04 -10.96 4.67
CA ALA A 72 21.68 -10.78 5.19
C ALA A 72 20.70 -11.86 4.68
N LYS A 73 20.96 -12.48 3.51
CA LYS A 73 20.12 -13.59 2.99
C LYS A 73 20.12 -14.82 3.89
N LYS A 74 21.16 -15.04 4.71
CA LYS A 74 21.22 -16.17 5.65
C LYS A 74 20.40 -15.94 6.93
N GLN A 75 19.95 -14.71 7.20
CA GLN A 75 19.23 -14.34 8.42
C GLN A 75 17.76 -13.96 8.15
N ALA A 76 17.35 -13.83 6.88
CA ALA A 76 16.01 -13.41 6.47
C ALA A 76 15.11 -14.58 6.00
N ALA A 77 15.20 -15.75 6.64
CA ALA A 77 14.32 -16.89 6.39
C ALA A 77 12.95 -16.73 7.10
N VAL A 78 12.20 -15.70 6.71
CA VAL A 78 10.79 -15.50 7.08
C VAL A 78 10.03 -15.20 5.79
N PRO A 79 8.91 -15.89 5.49
CA PRO A 79 8.16 -15.61 4.27
C PRO A 79 7.68 -14.15 4.29
N VAL A 80 7.99 -13.42 3.22
CA VAL A 80 7.49 -12.07 3.03
C VAL A 80 5.98 -12.17 2.85
N VAL A 81 5.21 -11.73 3.85
CA VAL A 81 3.76 -11.57 3.71
C VAL A 81 3.48 -10.64 2.54
N ASN A 82 2.59 -11.08 1.64
CA ASN A 82 2.17 -10.32 0.47
C ASN A 82 1.66 -8.95 0.92
N LEU A 83 2.29 -7.88 0.44
CA LEU A 83 1.72 -6.55 0.56
C LEU A 83 1.07 -6.15 -0.76
N LEU A 84 -0.18 -5.68 -0.64
CA LEU A 84 -0.98 -4.97 -1.64
C LEU A 84 -1.72 -5.84 -2.67
N SER A 85 -2.77 -6.50 -2.19
CA SER A 85 -3.92 -6.84 -3.05
C SER A 85 -4.83 -5.63 -3.18
N ILE A 86 -5.17 -5.24 -4.41
CA ILE A 86 -6.13 -4.15 -4.70
C ILE A 86 -7.09 -4.56 -5.84
N ASN A 87 -7.77 -5.71 -5.66
CA ASN A 87 -9.05 -6.16 -6.26
C ASN A 87 -9.21 -6.26 -7.81
N PRO A 88 -10.24 -7.00 -8.31
CA PRO A 88 -10.71 -8.33 -7.90
C PRO A 88 -10.94 -9.28 -9.12
N THR A 89 -11.35 -10.53 -8.85
CA THR A 89 -11.77 -11.59 -9.82
C THR A 89 -10.67 -12.47 -10.42
N ALA A 90 -10.96 -13.76 -10.51
CA ALA A 90 -10.10 -14.88 -10.92
C ALA A 90 -8.94 -15.20 -9.97
N GLY A 91 -8.88 -16.46 -9.52
CA GLY A 91 -7.82 -16.97 -8.65
C GLY A 91 -6.46 -17.10 -9.34
N ILE A 92 -5.44 -17.44 -8.56
CA ILE A 92 -4.00 -17.34 -8.86
C ILE A 92 -3.50 -15.89 -8.80
N VAL A 93 -3.15 -15.45 -7.58
CA VAL A 93 -2.49 -14.16 -7.35
C VAL A 93 -1.06 -14.21 -7.92
N PRO A 94 -0.69 -13.39 -8.92
CA PRO A 94 0.68 -13.37 -9.43
C PRO A 94 1.64 -12.80 -8.38
N PHE A 95 2.90 -13.23 -8.43
CA PHE A 95 3.99 -12.60 -7.67
C PHE A 95 4.23 -11.17 -8.20
N ILE A 96 3.56 -10.19 -7.60
CA ILE A 96 3.72 -8.77 -7.89
C ILE A 96 5.16 -8.38 -7.55
N LYS A 97 5.94 -7.92 -8.54
CA LYS A 97 7.32 -7.47 -8.28
C LYS A 97 7.22 -6.14 -7.54
N PRO A 98 8.00 -5.85 -6.50
CA PRO A 98 7.77 -4.62 -5.72
C PRO A 98 7.94 -3.27 -6.45
N CYS A 99 8.54 -3.25 -7.66
CA CYS A 99 8.45 -2.10 -8.57
C CYS A 99 7.00 -1.78 -8.95
N ASP A 100 6.18 -2.81 -9.06
CA ASP A 100 4.78 -2.78 -9.45
C ASP A 100 3.91 -2.13 -8.35
N PHE A 101 4.35 -2.05 -7.08
CA PHE A 101 3.60 -1.31 -6.05
C PHE A 101 3.58 0.19 -6.36
N ILE A 102 4.74 0.82 -6.47
CA ILE A 102 4.84 2.25 -6.78
C ILE A 102 4.32 2.56 -8.19
N LEU A 103 4.45 1.63 -9.14
CA LEU A 103 3.82 1.74 -10.46
C LEU A 103 2.29 1.61 -10.40
N ASN A 104 1.72 0.73 -9.58
CA ASN A 104 0.27 0.59 -9.38
C ASN A 104 -0.28 1.83 -8.66
N LEU A 105 0.40 2.30 -7.61
CA LEU A 105 0.11 3.56 -6.93
C LEU A 105 0.08 4.73 -7.94
N TYR A 106 1.13 4.87 -8.75
CA TYR A 106 1.21 5.85 -9.84
C TYR A 106 0.07 5.69 -10.87
N THR A 107 -0.23 4.47 -11.26
CA THR A 107 -1.30 4.15 -12.23
C THR A 107 -2.68 4.53 -11.67
N GLN A 108 -2.97 4.23 -10.40
CA GLN A 108 -4.22 4.63 -9.75
C GLN A 108 -4.34 6.14 -9.62
N TYR A 109 -3.28 6.85 -9.22
CA TYR A 109 -3.32 8.31 -9.11
C TYR A 109 -3.44 9.01 -10.46
N THR A 110 -2.76 8.51 -11.51
CA THR A 110 -2.91 9.04 -12.88
C THR A 110 -4.29 8.77 -13.47
N GLN A 111 -4.90 7.59 -13.22
CA GLN A 111 -6.30 7.33 -13.62
C GLN A 111 -7.30 8.20 -12.85
N LYS A 112 -7.17 8.31 -11.51
CA LYS A 112 -8.03 9.16 -10.66
C LYS A 112 -7.98 10.65 -11.07
N THR A 113 -6.84 11.13 -11.56
CA THR A 113 -6.66 12.53 -12.04
C THR A 113 -7.08 12.78 -13.49
N GLN A 114 -7.28 11.75 -14.31
CA GLN A 114 -7.86 11.92 -15.65
C GLN A 114 -9.39 12.01 -15.62
N ASN A 115 -10.05 11.30 -14.69
CA ASN A 115 -11.51 11.35 -14.52
C ASN A 115 -12.03 12.58 -13.75
N LYS A 116 -11.15 13.43 -13.19
CA LYS A 116 -11.50 14.72 -12.59
C LYS A 116 -10.77 15.83 -13.35
N GLN A 117 -11.52 16.80 -13.86
CA GLN A 117 -11.08 17.77 -14.89
C GLN A 117 -9.64 18.31 -14.72
N ALA A 118 -8.81 18.01 -15.72
CA ALA A 118 -7.68 18.82 -16.17
C ALA A 118 -6.58 19.19 -15.13
N PHE A 119 -5.85 18.18 -14.63
CA PHE A 119 -4.45 18.43 -14.25
C PHE A 119 -3.63 18.75 -15.51
N ARG A 120 -3.55 20.03 -15.88
CA ARG A 120 -2.55 20.53 -16.84
C ARG A 120 -1.25 20.82 -16.07
N PRO A 121 -0.14 20.12 -16.34
CA PRO A 121 1.16 20.48 -15.77
C PRO A 121 1.54 21.89 -16.23
N LYS A 122 1.51 22.87 -15.30
CA LYS A 122 1.96 24.22 -15.58
C LYS A 122 3.48 24.27 -15.46
N GLU A 123 4.11 24.55 -16.60
CA GLU A 123 5.54 24.87 -16.80
C GLU A 123 6.55 23.74 -16.62
N LYS A 124 7.33 23.55 -17.69
CA LYS A 124 8.40 22.55 -17.79
C LYS A 124 9.66 22.99 -17.03
N LYS A 125 9.62 23.01 -15.70
CA LYS A 125 10.87 22.80 -14.95
C LYS A 125 11.38 21.40 -15.29
N ALA A 126 12.70 21.25 -15.42
CA ALA A 126 13.30 19.94 -15.67
C ALA A 126 12.88 18.99 -14.55
N ALA A 127 12.05 17.99 -14.90
CA ALA A 127 11.62 16.98 -13.95
C ALA A 127 12.86 16.29 -13.37
N PHE A 128 12.84 16.01 -12.06
CA PHE A 128 13.91 15.25 -11.45
C PHE A 128 14.07 13.90 -12.17
N ARG A 129 15.33 13.53 -12.44
CA ARG A 129 15.70 12.25 -13.05
C ARG A 129 16.91 11.67 -12.33
N CYS A 130 16.73 10.50 -11.74
CA CYS A 130 17.78 9.73 -11.11
C CYS A 130 18.71 9.13 -12.19
N PRO A 131 20.04 9.21 -12.05
CA PRO A 131 20.97 8.61 -13.00
C PRO A 131 20.70 7.10 -13.20
N ARG A 132 20.52 6.69 -14.46
CA ARG A 132 20.04 5.35 -14.83
C ARG A 132 21.00 4.20 -14.51
N ASN A 133 22.26 4.52 -14.22
CA ASN A 133 23.27 3.60 -13.72
C ASN A 133 23.12 3.28 -12.22
N LEU A 134 22.30 4.03 -11.46
CA LEU A 134 22.07 3.78 -10.05
C LEU A 134 21.02 2.67 -9.81
N PRO A 135 21.18 1.86 -8.74
CA PRO A 135 20.19 0.84 -8.37
C PRO A 135 18.81 1.43 -8.14
N PHE A 136 17.77 0.77 -8.68
CA PHE A 136 16.37 1.18 -8.53
C PHE A 136 16.03 2.60 -9.06
N SER A 137 16.90 3.22 -9.86
CA SER A 137 16.71 4.59 -10.40
C SER A 137 15.33 4.86 -11.00
N ALA A 138 14.76 3.92 -11.76
CA ALA A 138 13.41 4.04 -12.33
C ALA A 138 12.28 4.08 -11.27
N GLU A 139 12.45 3.38 -10.16
CA GLU A 139 11.51 3.39 -9.04
C GLU A 139 11.62 4.71 -8.26
N ILE A 140 12.85 5.20 -8.08
CA ILE A 140 13.13 6.50 -7.46
C ILE A 140 12.58 7.67 -8.30
N ASP A 141 12.65 7.59 -9.63
CA ASP A 141 12.02 8.57 -10.53
C ASP A 141 10.52 8.74 -10.21
N ILE A 142 9.79 7.62 -10.12
CA ILE A 142 8.34 7.60 -9.84
C ILE A 142 8.05 8.03 -8.40
N LEU A 143 8.85 7.57 -7.44
CA LEU A 143 8.74 7.96 -6.04
C LEU A 143 8.86 9.48 -5.87
N VAL A 144 9.84 10.10 -6.53
CA VAL A 144 10.03 11.57 -6.49
C VAL A 144 8.86 12.29 -7.15
N GLU A 145 8.36 11.75 -8.27
CA GLU A 145 7.21 12.30 -8.98
C GLU A 145 5.91 12.26 -8.14
N LEU A 146 5.72 11.20 -7.33
CA LEU A 146 4.57 11.04 -6.45
C LEU A 146 4.70 11.77 -5.11
N PHE A 147 5.76 11.55 -4.35
CA PHE A 147 5.80 11.95 -2.94
C PHE A 147 6.59 13.24 -2.67
N PHE A 148 7.42 13.69 -3.60
CA PHE A 148 8.36 14.81 -3.39
C PHE A 148 8.16 15.98 -4.36
N ASN A 149 7.24 15.86 -5.32
CA ASN A 149 6.89 16.89 -6.28
C ASN A 149 5.79 17.82 -5.70
N PRO A 150 6.01 19.15 -5.60
CA PRO A 150 5.00 20.13 -5.15
C PRO A 150 3.72 20.24 -5.96
N SER A 151 3.63 19.54 -7.09
CA SER A 151 2.41 19.46 -7.91
C SER A 151 1.74 18.09 -7.86
N SER A 152 2.23 17.17 -7.03
CA SER A 152 1.60 15.86 -6.87
C SER A 152 0.39 15.92 -5.95
N PRO A 153 -0.71 15.19 -6.25
CA PRO A 153 -1.85 15.07 -5.35
C PRO A 153 -1.55 14.28 -4.05
N ILE A 154 -0.41 13.58 -3.97
CA ILE A 154 0.05 12.83 -2.79
C ILE A 154 1.46 13.26 -2.35
N GLU A 155 1.76 14.55 -2.48
CA GLU A 155 3.00 15.11 -1.93
C GLU A 155 3.06 14.93 -0.40
N LEU A 156 4.16 14.37 0.11
CA LEU A 156 4.37 14.24 1.55
C LEU A 156 4.52 15.61 2.21
N ASN A 157 3.91 15.75 3.39
CA ASN A 157 4.15 16.88 4.28
C ASN A 157 5.54 16.76 4.94
N LEU A 158 6.60 17.21 4.24
CA LEU A 158 7.97 17.24 4.73
C LEU A 158 8.53 18.67 4.72
N PRO A 159 9.34 19.05 5.73
CA PRO A 159 10.14 20.28 5.72
C PRO A 159 10.99 20.42 4.45
N SER A 160 10.99 21.61 3.86
CA SER A 160 11.67 21.86 2.57
C SER A 160 13.18 21.57 2.59
N GLY A 161 13.83 21.65 3.76
CA GLY A 161 15.23 21.26 3.93
C GLY A 161 15.47 19.76 3.70
N ILE A 162 14.57 18.90 4.20
CA ILE A 162 14.64 17.44 4.01
C ILE A 162 14.46 17.10 2.53
N LYS A 163 13.42 17.64 1.88
CA LYS A 163 13.17 17.44 0.43
C LYS A 163 14.40 17.87 -0.41
N LYS A 164 14.97 19.05 -0.12
CA LYS A 164 16.14 19.58 -0.85
C LYS A 164 17.42 18.75 -0.66
N SER A 165 17.70 18.25 0.55
CA SER A 165 18.88 17.40 0.77
C SER A 165 18.75 16.07 0.01
N LEU A 166 17.60 15.40 0.17
CA LEU A 166 17.31 14.14 -0.52
C LEU A 166 17.47 14.27 -2.04
N LEU A 167 16.79 15.25 -2.66
CA LEU A 167 16.85 15.44 -4.12
C LEU A 167 18.26 15.78 -4.62
N LYS A 168 19.11 16.40 -3.79
CA LYS A 168 20.53 16.64 -4.12
C LYS A 168 21.33 15.35 -4.09
N GLU A 169 21.14 14.52 -3.06
CA GLU A 169 21.90 13.29 -2.83
C GLU A 169 21.52 12.16 -3.80
N LEU A 170 20.25 12.09 -4.23
CA LEU A 170 19.75 11.12 -5.22
C LEU A 170 20.36 11.26 -6.62
N ASN A 171 21.11 12.34 -6.89
CA ASN A 171 21.93 12.47 -8.10
C ASN A 171 23.21 11.60 -8.08
N ASN A 172 23.55 11.00 -6.94
CA ASN A 172 24.82 10.28 -6.77
C ASN A 172 24.65 8.87 -6.18
N LYS A 173 23.60 8.66 -5.37
CA LYS A 173 23.37 7.43 -4.61
C LYS A 173 21.87 7.16 -4.50
N THR A 174 21.48 5.90 -4.33
CA THR A 174 20.10 5.49 -4.04
C THR A 174 20.02 4.65 -2.75
N HIS A 175 21.01 4.76 -1.86
CA HIS A 175 21.02 3.97 -0.62
C HIS A 175 19.79 4.30 0.28
N PRO A 176 19.17 3.31 0.96
CA PRO A 176 18.02 3.55 1.83
C PRO A 176 18.25 4.61 2.91
N ASP A 177 19.49 4.76 3.40
CA ASP A 177 19.84 5.77 4.40
C ASP A 177 19.43 7.20 4.01
N LEU A 178 19.43 7.53 2.72
CA LEU A 178 19.02 8.85 2.22
C LEU A 178 17.57 9.19 2.62
N PHE A 179 16.72 8.16 2.70
CA PHE A 179 15.30 8.30 3.03
C PHE A 179 15.04 8.24 4.55
N LYS A 180 16.02 7.88 5.40
CA LYS A 180 15.79 7.73 6.85
C LYS A 180 15.25 9.00 7.52
N ASN A 181 15.75 10.18 7.15
CA ASN A 181 15.23 11.45 7.66
C ASN A 181 13.78 11.72 7.20
N CYS A 182 13.41 11.25 6.00
CA CYS A 182 12.04 11.32 5.51
C CYS A 182 11.16 10.34 6.28
N TYR A 183 11.58 9.07 6.40
CA TYR A 183 10.85 8.03 7.13
C TYR A 183 10.59 8.44 8.58
N VAL A 184 11.59 8.93 9.31
CA VAL A 184 11.41 9.37 10.70
C VAL A 184 10.38 10.50 10.82
N HIS A 185 10.33 11.42 9.85
CA HIS A 185 9.33 12.50 9.84
C HIS A 185 7.93 11.98 9.48
N VAL A 186 7.78 11.23 8.39
CA VAL A 186 6.49 10.67 7.94
C VAL A 186 5.94 9.71 8.98
N PHE A 187 6.77 8.84 9.55
CA PHE A 187 6.36 7.94 10.62
C PHE A 187 5.87 8.70 11.86
N HIS A 188 6.45 9.87 12.20
CA HIS A 188 5.95 10.69 13.29
C HIS A 188 4.53 11.23 13.01
N LEU A 189 4.24 11.65 11.77
CA LEU A 189 2.89 12.04 11.35
C LEU A 189 1.93 10.85 11.39
N LEU A 190 2.34 9.72 10.81
CA LEU A 190 1.56 8.49 10.77
C LEU A 190 1.25 7.94 12.17
N ASN A 191 2.18 8.06 13.12
CA ASN A 191 1.95 7.67 14.51
C ASN A 191 0.94 8.58 15.22
N ALA A 192 0.89 9.88 14.88
CA ALA A 192 -0.14 10.77 15.39
C ALA A 192 -1.53 10.37 14.84
N SER A 193 -1.60 10.08 13.54
CA SER A 193 -2.80 9.51 12.89
C SER A 193 -3.23 8.18 13.51
N PHE A 194 -2.27 7.32 13.89
CA PHE A 194 -2.56 6.05 14.54
C PHE A 194 -3.22 6.22 15.92
N VAL A 195 -2.79 7.19 16.73
CA VAL A 195 -3.43 7.51 18.01
C VAL A 195 -4.86 8.04 17.82
N ALA A 196 -5.11 8.79 16.74
CA ALA A 196 -6.46 9.23 16.37
C ALA A 196 -7.34 8.04 15.90
N PHE A 197 -6.79 7.14 15.09
CA PHE A 197 -7.44 5.89 14.69
C PHE A 197 -7.87 5.04 15.90
N GLN A 198 -6.96 4.80 16.85
CA GLN A 198 -7.25 4.05 18.09
C GLN A 198 -8.38 4.66 18.94
N THR A 199 -8.64 5.96 18.80
CA THR A 199 -9.64 6.69 19.59
C THR A 199 -10.91 7.06 18.79
N CYS A 200 -10.98 6.74 17.50
CA CYS A 200 -12.11 7.10 16.64
C CYS A 200 -13.38 6.25 16.86
N GLY A 201 -13.25 5.08 17.49
CA GLY A 201 -14.37 4.19 17.82
C GLY A 201 -15.12 3.58 16.64
N LYS A 202 -14.55 3.61 15.43
CA LYS A 202 -15.15 3.03 14.21
C LYS A 202 -14.70 1.61 13.86
N TYR A 203 -13.53 1.20 14.38
CA TYR A 203 -12.88 -0.06 14.05
C TYR A 203 -12.61 -0.82 15.34
N ASP A 204 -12.76 -2.14 15.28
CA ASP A 204 -12.50 -3.04 16.40
C ASP A 204 -11.12 -3.69 16.29
N LYS A 205 -10.52 -4.02 17.42
CA LYS A 205 -9.30 -4.82 17.48
C LYS A 205 -9.56 -6.25 16.97
N LEU A 206 -8.53 -6.87 16.42
CA LEU A 206 -8.50 -8.30 16.12
C LEU A 206 -8.77 -9.11 17.39
N ALA A 207 -9.59 -10.15 17.26
CA ALA A 207 -9.79 -11.11 18.34
C ALA A 207 -8.50 -11.92 18.59
N GLU A 208 -8.29 -12.39 19.83
CA GLU A 208 -7.14 -13.21 20.17
C GLU A 208 -7.09 -14.48 19.30
N GLY A 209 -6.06 -14.58 18.44
CA GLY A 209 -5.88 -15.69 17.50
C GLY A 209 -6.39 -15.44 16.06
N GLU A 210 -7.05 -14.31 15.79
CA GLU A 210 -7.41 -13.91 14.43
C GLU A 210 -6.20 -13.26 13.73
N THR A 211 -5.60 -13.96 12.77
CA THR A 211 -4.53 -13.37 11.94
C THR A 211 -5.12 -12.61 10.76
N ASP A 212 -4.61 -11.41 10.45
CA ASP A 212 -4.90 -10.59 9.25
C ASP A 212 -4.39 -11.23 7.93
N ALA A 213 -4.19 -12.55 7.93
CA ALA A 213 -3.93 -13.33 6.73
C ALA A 213 -5.22 -13.40 5.88
N PRO A 214 -5.13 -13.46 4.55
CA PRO A 214 -6.30 -13.55 3.70
C PRO A 214 -7.03 -14.88 3.97
N SER A 215 -8.11 -14.79 4.75
CA SER A 215 -9.01 -15.92 5.00
C SER A 215 -9.50 -16.44 3.66
N ALA A 216 -9.14 -17.69 3.35
CA ALA A 216 -9.64 -18.36 2.16
C ALA A 216 -11.16 -18.42 2.28
N PHE A 217 -11.85 -17.83 1.32
CA PHE A 217 -13.32 -17.82 1.23
C PHE A 217 -13.82 -19.27 1.34
N THR A 218 -14.31 -19.65 2.53
CA THR A 218 -14.97 -20.93 2.74
C THR A 218 -16.35 -20.83 2.13
N ASP A 219 -16.38 -21.14 0.84
CA ASP A 219 -17.61 -21.22 0.07
C ASP A 219 -18.56 -22.17 0.80
N LYS A 220 -19.69 -21.64 1.27
CA LYS A 220 -20.78 -22.46 1.79
C LYS A 220 -21.43 -23.12 0.59
N VAL A 221 -20.87 -24.26 0.18
CA VAL A 221 -21.47 -25.11 -0.83
C VAL A 221 -22.89 -25.45 -0.40
N GLU A 222 -23.82 -24.95 -1.19
CA GLU A 222 -25.25 -25.08 -1.05
C GLU A 222 -25.65 -26.56 -1.15
N THR A 223 -26.16 -27.13 -0.06
CA THR A 223 -26.75 -28.47 -0.09
C THR A 223 -28.13 -28.38 -0.73
N VAL A 224 -28.17 -28.44 -2.06
CA VAL A 224 -29.42 -28.68 -2.80
C VAL A 224 -29.75 -30.16 -2.71
N GLU A 225 -30.87 -30.48 -2.07
CA GLU A 225 -31.37 -31.85 -1.97
C GLU A 225 -32.11 -32.31 -3.24
N ASP A 226 -31.94 -33.61 -3.50
CA ASP A 226 -32.77 -34.54 -4.26
C ASP A 226 -33.03 -34.38 -5.79
N PRO A 227 -32.71 -35.44 -6.60
CA PRO A 227 -33.12 -35.55 -7.99
C PRO A 227 -34.24 -36.57 -8.20
N SER A 228 -35.49 -36.15 -8.47
CA SER A 228 -36.46 -37.04 -9.13
C SER A 228 -37.57 -36.35 -9.93
N THR A 229 -37.89 -36.95 -11.09
CA THR A 229 -39.19 -36.89 -11.81
C THR A 229 -39.62 -35.51 -12.37
N PHE A 230 -39.68 -35.27 -13.70
CA PHE A 230 -40.76 -35.80 -14.56
C PHE A 230 -40.47 -35.71 -16.08
N GLN A 231 -40.68 -36.85 -16.76
CA GLN A 231 -41.20 -37.07 -18.14
C GLN A 231 -40.85 -36.14 -19.34
N ASN A 232 -40.24 -36.77 -20.34
CA ASN A 232 -40.38 -36.43 -21.78
C ASN A 232 -41.83 -36.63 -22.28
N PRO A 233 -42.20 -35.99 -23.41
CA PRO A 233 -42.54 -36.82 -24.58
C PRO A 233 -42.04 -36.31 -25.95
N THR A 234 -41.76 -37.28 -26.84
CA THR A 234 -41.67 -37.14 -28.32
C THR A 234 -43.08 -36.89 -28.92
N ALA A 235 -43.31 -36.35 -30.12
CA ALA A 235 -42.44 -36.04 -31.27
C ALA A 235 -42.90 -34.67 -31.92
N MET A 236 -42.84 -34.32 -33.22
CA MET A 236 -42.55 -35.01 -34.49
C MET A 236 -42.23 -33.97 -35.60
N ALA A 237 -41.37 -34.34 -36.56
CA ALA A 237 -41.27 -33.85 -37.96
C ALA A 237 -41.57 -32.38 -38.35
N ALA A 238 -40.57 -31.67 -38.93
CA ALA A 238 -40.50 -31.38 -40.38
C ALA A 238 -39.32 -30.45 -40.76
N ALA A 239 -38.77 -30.67 -41.95
CA ALA A 239 -37.78 -29.82 -42.66
C ALA A 239 -38.22 -29.74 -44.14
N PRO A 240 -37.52 -29.07 -45.08
CA PRO A 240 -36.79 -27.78 -45.02
C PRO A 240 -37.19 -26.80 -46.17
N ALA A 241 -36.70 -25.56 -46.14
CA ALA A 241 -36.50 -24.67 -47.30
C ALA A 241 -35.34 -23.72 -46.97
N VAL A 242 -34.19 -23.66 -47.67
CA VAL A 242 -33.91 -23.34 -49.10
C VAL A 242 -34.26 -21.90 -49.47
N ASN A 243 -33.25 -21.03 -49.38
CA ASN A 243 -32.85 -20.03 -50.39
C ASN A 243 -31.54 -19.37 -49.90
N GLN A 244 -30.40 -19.68 -50.50
CA GLN A 244 -29.82 -19.06 -51.71
C GLN A 244 -29.20 -17.68 -51.45
N ALA A 245 -27.93 -17.55 -51.86
CA ALA A 245 -27.10 -16.37 -51.73
C ALA A 245 -27.38 -15.34 -52.84
N VAL A 246 -27.03 -14.07 -52.56
CA VAL A 246 -26.51 -13.13 -53.56
C VAL A 246 -25.29 -12.42 -52.94
N CYS A 247 -24.34 -12.04 -53.80
CA CYS A 247 -23.06 -11.40 -53.49
C CYS A 247 -23.18 -10.00 -52.85
#